data_AF-A0A538NWG2-F1
#
_entry.id   AF-A0A538NWG2-F1
#
_cell.length_a   1.000
_cell.length_b   1.000
_cell.length_c   1.000
_cell.angle_alpha   90.00
_cell.angle_beta   90.00
_cell.angle_gamma   90.00
#
_symmetry.space_group_name_H-M   'P 1'
#
loop_
_entity.id
_entity.type
_entity.pdbx_description
1 polymer ?
#
loop_
_entity_poly.entity_id
_entity_poly.type
_entity_poly.pdbx_seq_one_letter_code
_entity_poly.pdbx_strand_id
1 'polypeptide(L)'
;MPAPEITASARDSHTAVWTGNEMIIWGGRNPRPLDTGARFILASNTWVGMPTSGAPDPRFGHSAVWTGKEMIVWGGAYAIDGRTNLDSGGRFSPKQNSWVTTTPLEGAPSPRRGHTAIWTGKEMIVWGGLTNALESIPAPALWTGARFDPLANCWFATVTNGAPHFTLSERNFVGLVPSYHSAVWTGNEMIVFGEVGSGRDIVAAGARYKPLTDQWLDLVSTRGPSPRLRHTAVWTGTGMLIYGGIGADASFDPTIYYYTRSKPVYLYKKP
;
A
#
# COMPACT_ATOMS: atom_id res chain seq x y z
N MET A 1 19.01 -35.93 12.89
CA MET A 1 18.16 -34.74 13.11
C MET A 1 17.84 -34.17 11.73
N PRO A 2 16.57 -34.09 11.30
CA PRO A 2 16.26 -33.34 10.09
C PRO A 2 16.55 -31.86 10.34
N ALA A 3 16.99 -31.14 9.30
CA ALA A 3 17.20 -29.70 9.37
C ALA A 3 15.89 -29.00 9.79
N PRO A 4 15.92 -27.90 10.55
CA PRO A 4 14.70 -27.18 10.91
C PRO A 4 13.98 -26.80 9.61
N GLU A 5 12.74 -27.25 9.45
CA GLU A 5 11.87 -26.81 8.37
C GLU A 5 11.66 -25.31 8.52
N ILE A 6 12.41 -24.54 7.74
CA ILE A 6 12.18 -23.11 7.61
C ILE A 6 11.04 -22.92 6.63
N THR A 7 9.83 -23.30 7.05
CA THR A 7 8.60 -23.09 6.27
C THR A 7 7.99 -21.74 6.66
N ALA A 8 7.54 -20.98 5.67
CA ALA A 8 6.73 -19.80 5.91
C ALA A 8 5.44 -20.25 6.62
N SER A 9 5.26 -19.87 7.90
CA SER A 9 4.05 -20.20 8.63
C SER A 9 2.82 -19.54 8.00
N ALA A 10 1.67 -20.22 8.06
CA ALA A 10 0.39 -19.66 7.63
C ALA A 10 0.14 -18.31 8.32
N ARG A 11 -0.25 -17.30 7.56
CA ARG A 11 -0.42 -15.91 8.02
C ARG A 11 -1.31 -15.11 7.07
N ASP A 12 -2.08 -14.17 7.62
CA ASP A 12 -2.81 -13.18 6.82
C ASP A 12 -2.15 -11.79 6.92
N SER A 13 -2.55 -10.85 6.06
CA SER A 13 -2.18 -9.42 6.14
C SER A 13 -0.67 -9.14 6.21
N HIS A 14 0.13 -10.05 5.66
CA HIS A 14 1.56 -9.91 5.43
C HIS A 14 1.80 -9.10 4.16
N THR A 15 3.04 -8.65 3.96
CA THR A 15 3.46 -8.12 2.66
C THR A 15 4.46 -9.05 2.01
N ALA A 16 4.48 -9.03 0.67
CA ALA A 16 5.44 -9.74 -0.14
C ALA A 16 6.02 -8.80 -1.18
N VAL A 17 7.33 -8.88 -1.43
CA VAL A 17 8.00 -8.17 -2.52
C VAL A 17 8.81 -9.13 -3.38
N TRP A 18 8.91 -8.82 -4.68
CA TRP A 18 9.69 -9.59 -5.64
C TRP A 18 10.99 -8.85 -5.99
N THR A 19 12.13 -9.53 -5.86
CA THR A 19 13.44 -8.93 -6.16
C THR A 19 13.89 -9.14 -7.60
N GLY A 20 13.20 -10.00 -8.35
CA GLY A 20 13.67 -10.57 -9.61
C GLY A 20 14.09 -12.04 -9.47
N ASN A 21 14.64 -12.43 -8.32
CA ASN A 21 15.20 -13.77 -8.08
C ASN A 21 14.70 -14.43 -6.78
N GLU A 22 14.18 -13.66 -5.83
CA GLU A 22 13.58 -14.16 -4.59
C GLU A 22 12.30 -13.39 -4.25
N MET A 23 11.36 -14.09 -3.64
CA MET A 23 10.19 -13.47 -3.02
C MET A 23 10.47 -13.31 -1.54
N ILE A 24 10.28 -12.10 -1.00
CA ILE A 24 10.48 -11.80 0.42
C ILE A 24 9.12 -11.56 1.04
N ILE A 25 8.77 -12.33 2.07
CA ILE A 25 7.53 -12.20 2.85
C ILE A 25 7.89 -11.75 4.25
N TRP A 26 7.18 -10.76 4.79
CA TRP A 26 7.40 -10.31 6.15
C TRP A 26 6.12 -9.90 6.89
N GLY A 27 6.12 -10.12 8.20
CA GLY A 27 5.04 -9.76 9.13
C GLY A 27 3.76 -10.54 8.89
N GLY A 28 2.62 -9.88 9.08
CA GLY A 28 1.29 -10.49 9.07
C GLY A 28 0.87 -10.96 10.46
N ARG A 29 -0.14 -11.83 10.54
CA ARG A 29 -0.61 -12.37 11.82
C ARG A 29 -1.08 -13.82 11.73
N ASN A 30 -0.91 -14.55 12.82
CA ASN A 30 -1.54 -15.86 13.05
C ASN A 30 -1.52 -16.26 14.54
N PRO A 31 -2.61 -16.09 15.29
CA PRO A 31 -3.58 -14.99 15.17
C PRO A 31 -2.97 -13.65 15.63
N ARG A 32 -1.81 -13.71 16.31
CA ARG A 32 -1.07 -12.54 16.80
C ARG A 32 -0.18 -11.96 15.69
N PRO A 33 0.12 -10.65 15.73
CA PRO A 33 1.06 -10.05 14.79
C PRO A 33 2.44 -10.71 14.88
N LEU A 34 3.11 -10.81 13.73
CA LEU A 34 4.38 -11.49 13.56
C LEU A 34 5.47 -10.47 13.23
N ASP A 35 6.68 -10.69 13.76
CA ASP A 35 7.95 -10.02 13.42
C ASP A 35 8.85 -10.90 12.53
N THR A 36 8.36 -12.08 12.16
CA THR A 36 9.08 -13.05 11.34
C THR A 36 8.76 -12.89 9.87
N GLY A 37 9.69 -13.32 9.03
CA GLY A 37 9.53 -13.40 7.59
C GLY A 37 10.32 -14.57 6.99
N ALA A 38 10.09 -14.81 5.71
CA ALA A 38 10.76 -15.85 4.94
C ALA A 38 11.04 -15.37 3.52
N ARG A 39 12.10 -15.91 2.93
CA ARG A 39 12.51 -15.64 1.56
C ARG A 39 12.43 -16.92 0.75
N PHE A 40 11.71 -16.89 -0.36
CA PHE A 40 11.69 -17.99 -1.31
C PHE A 40 12.70 -17.70 -2.41
N ILE A 41 13.76 -18.49 -2.47
CA ILE A 41 14.83 -18.37 -3.46
C ILE A 41 14.45 -19.20 -4.69
N LEU A 42 14.24 -18.54 -5.83
CA LEU A 42 13.71 -19.20 -7.03
C LEU A 42 14.69 -20.25 -7.59
N ALA A 43 15.97 -19.92 -7.66
CA ALA A 43 16.99 -20.77 -8.27
C ALA A 43 17.14 -22.13 -7.57
N SER A 44 16.99 -22.16 -6.24
CA SER A 44 17.10 -23.38 -5.44
C SER A 44 15.75 -23.98 -5.06
N ASN A 45 14.64 -23.29 -5.35
CA ASN A 45 13.29 -23.68 -4.93
C ASN A 45 13.21 -23.93 -3.41
N THR A 46 13.83 -23.06 -2.61
CA THR A 46 13.92 -23.23 -1.15
C THR A 46 13.48 -21.99 -0.39
N TRP A 47 12.95 -22.22 0.80
CA TRP A 47 12.65 -21.17 1.78
C TRP A 47 13.83 -20.95 2.72
N VAL A 48 14.12 -19.69 3.00
CA VAL A 48 15.18 -19.25 3.91
C VAL A 48 14.60 -18.25 4.90
N GLY A 49 15.00 -18.37 6.17
CA GLY A 49 14.51 -17.53 7.24
C GLY A 49 15.08 -16.13 7.14
N MET A 50 14.37 -15.15 7.69
CA MET A 50 14.88 -13.79 7.86
C MET A 50 15.42 -13.61 9.29
N PRO A 51 16.46 -12.79 9.47
CA PRO A 51 16.89 -12.39 10.81
C PRO A 51 15.77 -11.63 11.53
N THR A 52 15.68 -11.82 12.84
CA THR A 52 14.80 -11.05 13.73
C THR A 52 15.52 -9.91 14.43
N SER A 53 16.86 -9.96 14.52
CA SER A 53 17.65 -8.88 15.09
C SER A 53 17.54 -7.62 14.21
N GLY A 54 17.16 -6.49 14.84
CA GLY A 54 16.92 -5.21 14.17
C GLY A 54 15.63 -5.17 13.34
N ALA A 55 14.86 -6.26 13.28
CA ALA A 55 13.59 -6.29 12.57
C ALA A 55 12.58 -5.32 13.24
N PRO A 56 11.65 -4.75 12.46
CA PRO A 56 10.59 -3.93 13.03
C PRO A 56 9.68 -4.73 13.97
N ASP A 57 8.99 -4.04 14.88
CA ASP A 57 8.02 -4.67 15.79
C ASP A 57 6.98 -5.54 15.04
N PRO A 58 6.45 -6.61 15.70
CA PRO A 58 5.42 -7.46 15.13
C PRO A 58 4.24 -6.67 14.58
N ARG A 59 3.83 -6.94 13.34
CA ARG A 59 2.78 -6.13 12.69
C ARG A 59 2.05 -6.82 11.55
N PHE A 60 0.82 -6.38 11.32
CA PHE A 60 0.00 -6.77 10.17
C PHE A 60 -0.64 -5.55 9.52
N GLY A 61 -1.08 -5.67 8.26
CA GLY A 61 -1.70 -4.57 7.51
C GLY A 61 -0.75 -3.38 7.29
N HIS A 62 0.55 -3.63 7.33
CA HIS A 62 1.59 -2.69 6.91
C HIS A 62 1.70 -2.70 5.38
N SER A 63 2.45 -1.75 4.82
CA SER A 63 2.84 -1.78 3.42
C SER A 63 4.34 -2.06 3.28
N ALA A 64 4.73 -2.60 2.13
CA ALA A 64 6.13 -2.77 1.80
C ALA A 64 6.41 -2.53 0.32
N VAL A 65 7.63 -2.06 0.03
CA VAL A 65 8.10 -1.81 -1.34
C VAL A 65 9.49 -2.37 -1.55
N TRP A 66 9.82 -2.76 -2.79
CA TRP A 66 11.17 -3.14 -3.20
C TRP A 66 11.86 -1.97 -3.89
N THR A 67 13.04 -1.58 -3.40
CA THR A 67 13.81 -0.46 -3.96
C THR A 67 14.69 -0.85 -5.15
N GLY A 68 14.78 -2.15 -5.46
CA GLY A 68 15.85 -2.72 -6.28
C GLY A 68 17.02 -3.27 -5.45
N LYS A 69 17.12 -2.90 -4.17
CA LYS A 69 18.23 -3.29 -3.27
C LYS A 69 17.77 -3.78 -1.90
N GLU A 70 16.68 -3.23 -1.38
CA GLU A 70 16.15 -3.51 -0.06
C GLU A 70 14.62 -3.48 -0.07
N MET A 71 14.01 -4.22 0.86
CA MET A 71 12.60 -4.14 1.17
C MET A 71 12.43 -3.04 2.23
N ILE A 72 11.53 -2.08 2.00
CA ILE A 72 11.14 -1.10 3.02
C ILE A 72 9.75 -1.48 3.53
N VAL A 73 9.57 -1.53 4.85
CA VAL A 73 8.32 -1.82 5.55
C VAL A 73 7.89 -0.59 6.35
N TRP A 74 6.60 -0.25 6.31
CA TRP A 74 6.08 0.89 7.09
C TRP A 74 4.67 0.69 7.66
N GLY A 75 4.45 1.22 8.85
CA GLY A 75 3.15 1.27 9.54
C GLY A 75 2.63 -0.11 9.94
N GLY A 76 1.32 -0.33 9.85
CA GLY A 76 0.64 -1.54 10.30
C GLY A 76 0.10 -1.43 11.72
N ALA A 77 -0.37 -2.54 12.29
CA ALA A 77 -0.85 -2.60 13.67
C ALA A 77 -0.17 -3.71 14.49
N TYR A 78 0.07 -3.39 15.76
CA TYR A 78 0.74 -4.25 16.75
C TYR A 78 -0.24 -5.04 17.62
N ALA A 79 -1.44 -4.51 17.86
CA ALA A 79 -2.44 -5.16 18.71
C ALA A 79 -3.40 -6.03 17.89
N ILE A 80 -3.80 -7.19 18.44
CA ILE A 80 -4.71 -8.16 17.78
C ILE A 80 -6.04 -7.50 17.37
N ASP A 81 -6.52 -6.58 18.20
CA ASP A 81 -7.75 -5.81 17.98
C ASP A 81 -7.60 -4.67 16.95
N GLY A 82 -6.37 -4.43 16.46
CA GLY A 82 -6.05 -3.34 15.57
C GLY A 82 -6.29 -1.97 16.21
N ARG A 83 -6.18 -1.79 17.52
CA ARG A 83 -6.33 -0.46 18.12
C ARG A 83 -5.02 0.32 18.19
N THR A 84 -3.90 -0.38 18.13
CA THR A 84 -2.55 0.21 18.15
C THR A 84 -1.91 0.09 16.77
N ASN A 85 -1.99 1.15 15.98
CA ASN A 85 -1.21 1.29 14.76
C ASN A 85 0.20 1.80 15.05
N LEU A 86 1.08 1.61 14.08
CA LEU A 86 2.48 1.96 14.12
C LEU A 86 2.77 3.09 13.12
N ASP A 87 3.70 3.96 13.48
CA ASP A 87 4.37 4.98 12.68
C ASP A 87 5.88 4.68 12.56
N SER A 88 6.23 3.39 12.68
CA SER A 88 7.58 2.89 12.59
C SER A 88 7.69 1.89 11.43
N GLY A 89 8.89 1.40 11.18
CA GLY A 89 9.15 0.45 10.11
C GLY A 89 10.56 -0.13 10.14
N GLY A 90 11.02 -0.60 8.99
CA GLY A 90 12.42 -0.93 8.79
C GLY A 90 12.75 -1.34 7.37
N ARG A 91 14.04 -1.48 7.11
CA ARG A 91 14.61 -1.78 5.80
C ARG A 91 15.39 -3.07 5.88
N PHE A 92 15.05 -4.02 5.04
CA PHE A 92 15.75 -5.30 4.97
C PHE A 92 16.61 -5.36 3.71
N SER A 93 17.92 -5.60 3.89
CA SER A 93 18.85 -5.86 2.80
C SER A 93 19.07 -7.37 2.65
N PRO A 94 18.63 -8.00 1.54
CA PRO A 94 18.88 -9.42 1.35
C PRO A 94 20.36 -9.74 1.11
N LYS A 95 21.12 -8.78 0.54
CA LYS A 95 22.56 -8.88 0.32
C LYS A 95 23.34 -8.98 1.63
N GLN A 96 22.94 -8.20 2.64
CA GLN A 96 23.57 -8.20 3.96
C GLN A 96 22.87 -9.17 4.92
N ASN A 97 21.70 -9.67 4.54
CA ASN A 97 20.80 -10.45 5.38
C ASN A 97 20.61 -9.81 6.75
N SER A 98 20.24 -8.53 6.76
CA SER A 98 20.13 -7.71 7.96
C SER A 98 19.02 -6.67 7.83
N TRP A 99 18.48 -6.26 8.98
CA TRP A 99 17.53 -5.17 9.08
C TRP A 99 18.20 -3.89 9.57
N VAL A 100 17.68 -2.77 9.11
CA VAL A 100 17.89 -1.44 9.69
C VAL A 100 16.54 -0.90 10.11
N THR A 101 16.33 -0.73 11.40
CA THR A 101 15.09 -0.19 11.95
C THR A 101 14.90 1.26 11.50
N THR A 102 13.68 1.63 11.09
CA THR A 102 13.28 3.03 10.95
C THR A 102 12.42 3.36 12.17
N THR A 103 13.05 3.89 13.22
CA THR A 103 12.35 4.50 14.37
C THR A 103 11.51 5.70 13.88
N PRO A 104 10.57 6.26 14.65
CA PRO A 104 9.81 7.41 14.20
C PRO A 104 10.76 8.51 13.73
N LEU A 105 10.72 8.79 12.43
CA LEU A 105 11.56 9.79 11.79
C LEU A 105 10.79 11.11 11.80
N GLU A 106 11.52 12.22 11.83
CA GLU A 106 10.90 13.54 11.67
C GLU A 106 10.07 13.59 10.38
N GLY A 107 8.86 14.16 10.47
CA GLY A 107 7.92 14.25 9.35
C GLY A 107 7.18 12.95 9.02
N ALA A 108 7.39 11.87 9.79
CA ALA A 108 6.69 10.62 9.58
C ALA A 108 5.16 10.81 9.60
N PRO A 109 4.41 10.11 8.73
CA PRO A 109 2.97 10.16 8.75
C PRO A 109 2.44 9.55 10.05
N SER A 110 1.26 10.02 10.50
CA SER A 110 0.59 9.47 11.69
C SER A 110 0.46 7.93 11.66
N PRO A 111 0.44 7.27 12.84
CA PRO A 111 0.31 5.82 12.94
C PRO A 111 -0.87 5.28 12.13
N ARG A 112 -0.61 4.32 11.26
CA ARG A 112 -1.60 3.87 10.27
C ARG A 112 -1.46 2.42 9.84
N ARG A 113 -2.58 1.79 9.50
CA ARG A 113 -2.64 0.47 8.84
C ARG A 113 -3.52 0.50 7.61
N GLY A 114 -3.41 -0.51 6.73
CA GLY A 114 -4.24 -0.66 5.54
C GLY A 114 -4.09 0.49 4.54
N HIS A 115 -2.98 1.24 4.63
CA HIS A 115 -2.60 2.25 3.67
C HIS A 115 -1.97 1.58 2.44
N THR A 116 -1.87 2.33 1.36
CA THR A 116 -1.13 1.91 0.17
C THR A 116 0.27 2.50 0.18
N ALA A 117 1.20 1.82 -0.50
CA ALA A 117 2.50 2.37 -0.79
C ALA A 117 3.01 1.99 -2.18
N ILE A 118 3.82 2.88 -2.76
CA ILE A 118 4.53 2.64 -4.02
C ILE A 118 5.99 3.05 -3.90
N TRP A 119 6.84 2.49 -4.77
CA TRP A 119 8.21 2.93 -4.97
C TRP A 119 8.32 3.72 -6.27
N THR A 120 8.89 4.92 -6.21
CA THR A 120 9.04 5.78 -7.41
C THR A 120 10.30 5.49 -8.22
N GLY A 121 11.19 4.64 -7.70
CA GLY A 121 12.58 4.55 -8.14
C GLY A 121 13.54 5.31 -7.21
N LYS A 122 13.04 6.24 -6.41
CA LYS A 122 13.83 7.06 -5.48
C LYS A 122 13.23 7.13 -4.07
N GLU A 123 11.92 7.17 -3.96
CA GLU A 123 11.19 7.47 -2.73
C GLU A 123 10.05 6.44 -2.56
N MET A 124 9.72 6.10 -1.31
CA MET A 124 8.48 5.40 -1.00
C MET A 124 7.39 6.44 -0.76
N ILE A 125 6.23 6.28 -1.37
CA ILE A 125 5.07 7.13 -1.10
C ILE A 125 4.04 6.31 -0.35
N VAL A 126 3.56 6.80 0.79
CA VAL A 126 2.48 6.21 1.58
C VAL A 126 1.24 7.09 1.48
N TRP A 127 0.08 6.50 1.27
CA TRP A 127 -1.19 7.25 1.19
C TRP A 127 -2.35 6.58 1.93
N GLY A 128 -3.06 7.41 2.70
CA GLY A 128 -4.29 7.07 3.40
C GLY A 128 -4.13 6.02 4.49
N GLY A 129 -5.09 5.11 4.57
CA GLY A 129 -5.17 4.05 5.60
C GLY A 129 -6.07 4.45 6.76
N LEU A 130 -6.02 3.69 7.84
CA LEU A 130 -6.82 3.92 9.05
C LEU A 130 -5.93 4.37 10.19
N THR A 131 -6.42 5.33 10.99
CA THR A 131 -5.79 5.75 12.25
C THR A 131 -6.15 4.82 13.42
N ASN A 132 -5.68 5.12 14.62
CA ASN A 132 -6.03 4.39 15.85
C ASN A 132 -7.53 4.58 16.16
N ALA A 133 -8.23 3.48 16.43
CA ALA A 133 -9.61 3.50 16.91
C ALA A 133 -9.62 3.63 18.43
N LEU A 134 -9.22 4.79 18.95
CA LEU A 134 -9.28 5.02 20.40
C LEU A 134 -10.74 5.17 20.88
N GLU A 135 -11.62 5.74 20.06
CA GLU A 135 -13.01 6.07 20.47
C GLU A 135 -14.10 5.91 19.37
N SER A 136 -13.73 5.68 18.11
CA SER A 136 -14.68 5.48 17.00
C SER A 136 -14.44 4.14 16.30
N ILE A 137 -15.52 3.39 16.06
CA ILE A 137 -15.52 2.18 15.22
C ILE A 137 -16.50 2.43 14.07
N PRO A 138 -16.03 2.39 12.81
CA PRO A 138 -14.65 2.13 12.39
C PRO A 138 -13.70 3.32 12.67
N ALA A 139 -12.39 3.05 12.72
CA ALA A 139 -11.37 4.09 12.78
C ALA A 139 -11.53 5.10 11.63
N PRO A 140 -11.29 6.40 11.83
CA PRO A 140 -11.31 7.38 10.76
C PRO A 140 -10.33 7.01 9.63
N ALA A 141 -10.81 7.11 8.39
CA ALA A 141 -9.94 7.06 7.22
C ALA A 141 -9.01 8.28 7.20
N LEU A 142 -7.76 8.04 6.82
CA LEU A 142 -6.77 9.08 6.60
C LEU A 142 -6.79 9.46 5.12
N TRP A 143 -6.68 10.76 4.88
CA TRP A 143 -6.63 11.44 3.59
C TRP A 143 -5.32 12.24 3.48
N THR A 144 -4.31 11.73 4.18
CA THR A 144 -2.95 12.27 4.24
C THR A 144 -1.97 11.20 3.78
N GLY A 145 -0.82 11.64 3.31
CA GLY A 145 0.29 10.77 2.97
C GLY A 145 1.63 11.45 3.20
N ALA A 146 2.68 10.70 2.94
CA ALA A 146 4.04 11.18 3.05
C ALA A 146 4.96 10.43 2.09
N ARG A 147 6.07 11.07 1.73
CA ARG A 147 7.14 10.55 0.89
C ARG A 147 8.37 10.29 1.76
N PHE A 148 8.89 9.08 1.73
CA PHE A 148 10.10 8.69 2.43
C PHE A 148 11.27 8.65 1.48
N ASP A 149 12.29 9.45 1.78
CA ASP A 149 13.60 9.37 1.13
C ASP A 149 14.52 8.46 1.96
N PRO A 150 14.86 7.24 1.47
CA PRO A 150 15.72 6.32 2.22
C PRO A 150 17.20 6.75 2.25
N LEU A 151 17.64 7.65 1.37
CA LEU A 151 19.01 8.18 1.38
C LEU A 151 19.16 9.24 2.47
N ALA A 152 18.19 10.15 2.55
CA ALA A 152 18.15 11.18 3.59
C ALA A 152 17.59 10.66 4.92
N ASN A 153 16.92 9.50 4.89
CA ASN A 153 16.24 8.87 6.03
C ASN A 153 15.26 9.85 6.71
N CYS A 154 14.42 10.49 5.92
CA CYS A 154 13.42 11.46 6.38
C CYS A 154 12.13 11.37 5.58
N TRP A 155 11.04 11.86 6.18
CA TRP A 155 9.72 11.92 5.55
C TRP A 155 9.34 13.34 5.20
N PHE A 156 8.60 13.48 4.10
CA PHE A 156 7.99 14.73 3.67
C PHE A 156 6.49 14.50 3.51
N ALA A 157 5.67 15.21 4.27
CA ALA A 157 4.22 15.16 4.08
C ALA A 157 3.86 15.60 2.65
N THR A 158 2.91 14.91 2.05
CA THR A 158 2.34 15.33 0.75
C THR A 158 1.37 16.48 0.96
N VAL A 159 1.21 17.36 -0.04
CA VAL A 159 0.14 18.36 -0.02
C VAL A 159 -1.24 17.70 0.14
N THR A 160 -2.14 18.35 0.89
CA THR A 160 -3.53 17.92 1.08
C THR A 160 -4.51 18.62 0.14
N ASN A 161 -4.12 19.74 -0.45
CA ASN A 161 -4.96 20.45 -1.41
C ASN A 161 -5.17 19.61 -2.67
N GLY A 162 -6.44 19.39 -3.04
CA GLY A 162 -6.82 18.54 -4.16
C GLY A 162 -6.63 17.03 -3.92
N ALA A 163 -6.22 16.63 -2.71
CA ALA A 163 -6.14 15.23 -2.35
C ALA A 163 -7.54 14.58 -2.34
N PRO A 164 -7.64 13.29 -2.71
CA PRO A 164 -8.91 12.59 -2.62
C PRO A 164 -9.35 12.49 -1.16
N HIS A 165 -10.57 12.97 -0.87
CA HIS A 165 -11.19 12.86 0.44
C HIS A 165 -12.24 11.75 0.41
N PHE A 166 -12.20 10.89 1.42
CA PHE A 166 -13.11 9.76 1.53
C PHE A 166 -13.91 9.86 2.82
N THR A 167 -15.23 9.95 2.70
CA THR A 167 -16.16 9.90 3.83
C THR A 167 -16.67 8.48 3.99
N LEU A 168 -16.25 7.79 5.05
CA LEU A 168 -16.86 6.52 5.43
C LEU A 168 -18.34 6.78 5.75
N SER A 169 -19.26 6.23 4.95
CA SER A 169 -20.68 6.21 5.33
C SER A 169 -20.87 5.28 6.52
N GLU A 170 -21.78 5.62 7.44
CA GLU A 170 -22.17 4.86 8.65
C GLU A 170 -22.69 3.43 8.38
N ARG A 171 -22.67 2.95 7.13
CA ARG A 171 -22.98 1.56 6.83
C ARG A 171 -21.88 0.67 7.41
N ASN A 172 -22.21 0.07 8.54
CA ASN A 172 -21.57 -1.03 9.27
C ASN A 172 -20.85 -2.07 8.38
N PHE A 173 -19.73 -1.72 7.74
CA PHE A 173 -18.72 -2.69 7.33
C PHE A 173 -17.92 -3.07 8.57
N VAL A 174 -18.58 -3.81 9.46
CA VAL A 174 -18.03 -4.37 10.69
C VAL A 174 -16.92 -5.35 10.35
N GLY A 175 -15.75 -5.13 10.97
CA GLY A 175 -14.77 -6.18 11.24
C GLY A 175 -13.81 -6.53 10.09
N LEU A 176 -12.51 -6.37 10.39
CA LEU A 176 -11.36 -6.97 9.69
C LEU A 176 -11.10 -6.40 8.27
N VAL A 177 -10.24 -5.38 8.21
CA VAL A 177 -9.76 -4.70 6.98
C VAL A 177 -8.88 -5.64 6.13
N PRO A 178 -8.81 -5.48 4.80
CA PRO A 178 -7.71 -4.68 4.28
C PRO A 178 -8.08 -3.80 3.06
N SER A 179 -7.37 -2.66 2.95
CA SER A 179 -7.26 -1.76 1.79
C SER A 179 -8.57 -1.39 1.08
N TYR A 180 -9.11 -0.21 1.41
CA TYR A 180 -10.22 0.38 0.66
C TYR A 180 -9.79 0.85 -0.73
N HIS A 181 -8.54 1.27 -0.85
CA HIS A 181 -7.91 1.76 -2.07
C HIS A 181 -6.68 0.94 -2.45
N SER A 182 -6.35 0.97 -3.74
CA SER A 182 -5.08 0.50 -4.30
C SER A 182 -4.30 1.69 -4.85
N ALA A 183 -2.98 1.53 -4.97
CA ALA A 183 -2.13 2.51 -5.62
C ALA A 183 -1.20 1.83 -6.61
N VAL A 184 -0.97 2.50 -7.74
CA VAL A 184 -0.02 2.03 -8.75
C VAL A 184 0.93 3.16 -9.15
N TRP A 185 2.17 2.81 -9.50
CA TRP A 185 3.15 3.74 -10.04
C TRP A 185 3.21 3.64 -11.56
N THR A 186 3.06 4.78 -12.23
CA THR A 186 3.08 4.84 -13.71
C THR A 186 4.47 5.02 -14.30
N GLY A 187 5.47 5.29 -13.46
CA GLY A 187 6.79 5.79 -13.86
C GLY A 187 6.98 7.29 -13.57
N ASN A 188 5.90 8.07 -13.42
CA ASN A 188 5.99 9.51 -13.12
C ASN A 188 4.96 10.03 -12.10
N GLU A 189 3.82 9.37 -11.97
CA GLU A 189 2.75 9.72 -11.04
C GLU A 189 2.19 8.46 -10.37
N MET A 190 1.78 8.61 -9.11
CA MET A 190 1.02 7.59 -8.39
C MET A 190 -0.45 7.76 -8.75
N ILE A 191 -1.13 6.68 -9.12
CA ILE A 191 -2.59 6.66 -9.23
C ILE A 191 -3.10 5.94 -7.99
N VAL A 192 -3.99 6.59 -7.25
CA VAL A 192 -4.77 5.97 -6.17
C VAL A 192 -6.18 5.77 -6.67
N PHE A 193 -6.71 4.56 -6.50
CA PHE A 193 -8.07 4.21 -6.91
C PHE A 193 -8.78 3.41 -5.83
N GLY A 194 -10.07 3.67 -5.65
CA GLY A 194 -10.94 2.97 -4.73
C GLY A 194 -11.59 3.87 -3.68
N GLU A 195 -12.25 3.19 -2.75
CA GLU A 195 -13.06 3.73 -1.65
C GLU A 195 -14.41 4.35 -2.08
N VAL A 196 -15.44 4.10 -1.25
CA VAL A 196 -16.83 4.52 -1.47
C VAL A 196 -17.15 5.62 -0.47
N GLY A 197 -17.25 6.87 -0.93
CA GLY A 197 -17.91 7.93 -0.16
C GLY A 197 -19.43 7.90 -0.37
N SER A 198 -20.21 8.46 0.56
CA SER A 198 -21.63 8.77 0.31
C SER A 198 -21.83 10.26 0.01
N GLY A 199 -22.51 10.59 -1.09
CA GLY A 199 -22.85 11.96 -1.51
C GLY A 199 -23.07 12.06 -3.02
N ARG A 200 -23.74 13.12 -3.50
CA ARG A 200 -24.08 13.31 -4.93
C ARG A 200 -22.90 13.68 -5.85
N ASP A 201 -21.67 13.79 -5.33
CA ASP A 201 -20.49 14.26 -6.08
C ASP A 201 -19.30 13.29 -6.01
N ILE A 202 -19.47 12.03 -6.42
CA ILE A 202 -18.34 11.11 -6.63
C ILE A 202 -18.43 10.54 -8.04
N VAL A 203 -17.73 11.19 -8.98
CA VAL A 203 -17.58 10.70 -10.36
C VAL A 203 -16.11 10.36 -10.70
N ALA A 204 -15.19 10.50 -9.74
CA ALA A 204 -13.82 10.03 -9.87
C ALA A 204 -13.36 9.38 -8.55
N ALA A 205 -13.52 8.07 -8.43
CA ALA A 205 -13.11 7.27 -7.27
C ALA A 205 -11.58 7.07 -7.19
N GLY A 206 -10.83 8.13 -7.45
CA GLY A 206 -9.38 8.08 -7.50
C GLY A 206 -8.76 9.42 -7.85
N ALA A 207 -7.48 9.54 -7.59
CA ALA A 207 -6.70 10.72 -7.89
C ALA A 207 -5.29 10.33 -8.32
N ARG A 208 -4.59 11.28 -8.92
CA ARG A 208 -3.22 11.12 -9.38
C ARG A 208 -2.34 12.08 -8.62
N TYR A 209 -1.24 11.57 -8.09
CA TYR A 209 -0.27 12.34 -7.34
C TYR A 209 1.06 12.41 -8.08
N LYS A 210 1.54 13.64 -8.29
CA LYS A 210 2.83 13.93 -8.91
C LYS A 210 3.85 14.31 -7.85
N PRO A 211 4.79 13.43 -7.48
CA PRO A 211 5.76 13.72 -6.42
C PRO A 211 6.75 14.84 -6.77
N LEU A 212 7.06 15.03 -8.06
CA LEU A 212 8.00 16.08 -8.49
C LEU A 212 7.48 17.49 -8.26
N THR A 213 6.16 17.68 -8.35
CA THR A 213 5.50 18.98 -8.18
C THR A 213 4.66 19.04 -6.91
N ASP A 214 4.68 17.98 -6.10
CA ASP A 214 3.81 17.76 -4.94
C ASP A 214 2.36 18.20 -5.20
N GLN A 215 1.74 17.59 -6.22
CA GLN A 215 0.41 18.00 -6.69
C GLN A 215 -0.51 16.80 -6.87
N TRP A 216 -1.75 16.94 -6.37
CA TRP A 216 -2.87 16.06 -6.69
C TRP A 216 -3.66 16.56 -7.91
N LEU A 217 -4.11 15.62 -8.73
CA LEU A 217 -4.91 15.83 -9.92
C LEU A 217 -6.05 14.83 -9.96
N ASP A 218 -7.18 15.24 -10.52
CA ASP A 218 -8.31 14.33 -10.69
C ASP A 218 -7.97 13.17 -11.63
N LEU A 219 -8.51 12.00 -11.28
CA LEU A 219 -8.55 10.85 -12.16
C LEU A 219 -9.81 10.92 -13.02
N VAL A 220 -9.71 11.57 -14.19
CA VAL A 220 -10.85 11.64 -15.11
C VAL A 220 -11.02 10.29 -15.81
N SER A 221 -12.14 9.60 -15.54
CA SER A 221 -12.54 8.38 -16.25
C SER A 221 -13.91 8.61 -16.89
N THR A 222 -14.01 8.47 -18.21
CA THR A 222 -15.30 8.58 -18.91
C THR A 222 -16.03 7.23 -19.00
N ARG A 223 -15.38 6.12 -18.59
CA ARG A 223 -15.90 4.73 -18.56
C ARG A 223 -15.20 3.84 -17.51
N GLY A 224 -14.68 4.42 -16.43
CA GLY A 224 -13.98 3.64 -15.40
C GLY A 224 -14.94 2.81 -14.53
N PRO A 225 -14.41 1.83 -13.77
CA PRO A 225 -15.21 1.08 -12.80
C PRO A 225 -15.85 2.02 -11.78
N SER A 226 -17.03 1.61 -11.28
CA SER A 226 -17.59 2.21 -10.07
C SER A 226 -16.60 2.13 -8.90
N PRO A 227 -16.67 3.07 -7.94
CA PRO A 227 -15.91 3.00 -6.70
C PRO A 227 -16.09 1.63 -6.03
N ARG A 228 -14.98 1.06 -5.55
CA ARG A 228 -14.94 -0.31 -4.99
C ARG A 228 -13.85 -0.45 -3.93
N LEU A 229 -14.02 -1.42 -3.05
CA LEU A 229 -13.07 -1.79 -1.99
C LEU A 229 -12.56 -3.23 -2.18
N ARG A 230 -11.42 -3.58 -1.56
CA ARG A 230 -10.82 -4.93 -1.63
C ARG A 230 -10.53 -5.43 -3.05
N HIS A 231 -10.30 -4.50 -3.98
CA HIS A 231 -9.85 -4.81 -5.34
C HIS A 231 -8.32 -4.88 -5.38
N THR A 232 -7.78 -5.46 -6.45
CA THR A 232 -6.35 -5.38 -6.76
C THR A 232 -6.16 -4.52 -7.99
N ALA A 233 -5.11 -3.69 -8.00
CA ALA A 233 -4.70 -2.94 -9.18
C ALA A 233 -3.22 -3.14 -9.48
N VAL A 234 -2.87 -3.16 -10.76
CA VAL A 234 -1.49 -3.28 -11.23
C VAL A 234 -1.25 -2.38 -12.44
N TRP A 235 -0.06 -1.76 -12.51
CA TRP A 235 0.37 -1.03 -13.69
C TRP A 235 1.02 -1.98 -14.70
N THR A 236 0.55 -1.94 -15.94
CA THR A 236 1.03 -2.80 -17.04
C THR A 236 2.14 -2.15 -17.88
N GLY A 237 2.59 -0.95 -17.50
CA GLY A 237 3.47 -0.10 -18.31
C GLY A 237 2.71 0.88 -19.21
N THR A 238 1.48 0.54 -19.61
CA THR A 238 0.65 1.38 -20.51
C THR A 238 -0.70 1.76 -19.92
N GLY A 239 -1.15 1.04 -18.89
CA GLY A 239 -2.43 1.27 -18.22
C GLY A 239 -2.52 0.56 -16.88
N MET A 240 -3.49 0.95 -16.08
CA MET A 240 -3.83 0.33 -14.80
C MET A 240 -4.91 -0.72 -15.03
N LEU A 241 -4.61 -1.97 -14.69
CA LEU A 241 -5.58 -3.06 -14.65
C LEU A 241 -6.15 -3.15 -13.24
N ILE A 242 -7.48 -3.18 -13.11
CA ILE A 242 -8.20 -3.39 -11.85
C ILE A 242 -8.99 -4.70 -11.96
N TYR A 243 -8.91 -5.53 -10.92
CA TYR A 243 -9.67 -6.77 -10.84
C TYR A 243 -10.33 -6.95 -9.47
N GLY A 244 -11.54 -7.48 -9.49
CA GLY A 244 -12.30 -7.85 -8.30
C GLY A 244 -12.80 -6.64 -7.51
N GLY A 245 -12.94 -6.88 -6.21
CA GLY A 245 -13.46 -5.93 -5.25
C GLY A 245 -14.97 -6.00 -5.08
N ILE A 246 -15.44 -5.22 -4.11
CA ILE A 246 -16.85 -5.14 -3.73
C ILE A 246 -17.35 -3.74 -4.10
N GLY A 247 -18.42 -3.69 -4.90
CA GLY A 247 -19.07 -2.46 -5.32
C GLY A 247 -19.98 -1.85 -4.25
N ALA A 248 -20.62 -0.73 -4.58
CA ALA A 248 -21.53 -0.01 -3.69
C ALA A 248 -22.79 -0.81 -3.30
N ASP A 249 -23.14 -1.83 -4.08
CA ASP A 249 -24.24 -2.78 -3.84
C ASP A 249 -23.84 -3.96 -2.95
N ALA A 250 -22.60 -3.95 -2.41
CA ALA A 250 -22.01 -5.02 -1.63
C ALA A 250 -21.83 -6.35 -2.40
N SER A 251 -21.94 -6.35 -3.73
CA SER A 251 -21.67 -7.53 -4.56
C SER A 251 -20.20 -7.58 -5.00
N PHE A 252 -19.68 -8.79 -5.17
CA PHE A 252 -18.37 -9.01 -5.78
C PHE A 252 -18.47 -8.82 -7.30
N ASP A 253 -17.59 -7.99 -7.85
CA ASP A 253 -17.52 -7.74 -9.30
C ASP A 253 -16.29 -8.44 -9.91
N PRO A 254 -16.47 -9.55 -10.66
CA PRO A 254 -15.37 -10.26 -11.31
C PRO A 254 -14.83 -9.54 -12.56
N THR A 255 -15.39 -8.40 -12.95
CA THR A 255 -15.01 -7.70 -14.19
C THR A 255 -13.58 -7.15 -14.11
N ILE A 256 -12.82 -7.34 -15.19
CA ILE A 256 -11.51 -6.70 -15.37
C ILE A 256 -11.73 -5.33 -16.01
N TYR A 257 -11.22 -4.29 -15.35
CA TYR A 257 -11.21 -2.93 -15.89
C TYR A 257 -9.80 -2.53 -16.29
N TYR A 258 -9.70 -1.78 -17.38
CA TYR A 258 -8.42 -1.30 -17.88
C TYR A 258 -8.49 0.22 -18.09
N TYR A 259 -7.78 0.96 -17.22
CA TYR A 259 -7.63 2.40 -17.33
C TYR A 259 -6.39 2.72 -18.17
N THR A 260 -6.58 3.52 -19.22
CA THR A 260 -5.49 4.16 -19.95
C THR A 260 -5.66 5.65 -19.89
N ARG A 261 -4.54 6.37 -19.91
CA ARG A 261 -4.57 7.82 -20.06
C ARG A 261 -5.08 8.15 -21.46
N SER A 262 -6.03 9.08 -21.57
CA SER A 262 -6.38 9.70 -22.84
C SER A 262 -5.13 10.35 -23.44
N LYS A 263 -4.71 9.88 -24.62
CA LYS A 263 -3.66 10.54 -25.38
C LYS A 263 -4.22 11.89 -25.87
N PRO A 264 -3.53 13.02 -25.67
CA PRO A 264 -3.95 14.27 -26.31
C PRO A 264 -3.94 14.06 -27.82
N VAL A 265 -5.09 14.26 -28.45
CA VAL A 265 -5.23 14.24 -29.91
C VAL A 265 -4.87 15.62 -30.41
N TYR A 266 -3.69 15.77 -31.01
CA TYR A 266 -3.31 17.01 -31.68
C TYR A 266 -3.92 17.01 -33.09
N LEU A 267 -4.90 17.87 -33.31
CA LEU A 267 -5.44 18.15 -34.64
C LEU A 267 -4.43 19.03 -35.39
N TYR A 268 -3.66 18.44 -36.30
CA TYR A 268 -2.89 19.20 -37.26
C TYR A 268 -3.83 19.76 -38.33
N LYS A 269 -3.98 21.10 -38.36
CA LYS A 269 -4.61 21.78 -39.48
C LYS A 269 -3.59 21.82 -40.62
N LYS A 270 -3.89 21.14 -41.73
CA LYS A 270 -3.05 21.18 -42.94
C LYS A 270 -3.01 22.64 -43.45
N PRO A 271 -1.82 23.20 -43.77
CA PRO A 271 -1.72 24.55 -44.32
C PRO A 271 -2.48 24.68 -45.64
#